data_AF-A0A941GPV4-F1
#
_entry.id   AF-A0A941GPV4-F1
#
_cell.length_a   1.000
_cell.length_b   1.000
_cell.length_c   1.000
_cell.angle_alpha   90.00
_cell.angle_beta   90.00
_cell.angle_gamma   90.00
#
_symmetry.space_group_name_H-M   'P 1'
#
loop_
_entity.id
_entity.type
_entity.pdbx_description
1 polymer ?
#
loop_
_entity_poly.entity_id
_entity_poly.type
_entity_poly.pdbx_seq_one_letter_code
_entity_poly.pdbx_strand_id
1 'polypeptide(L)'
;MTLFQENIEQAKHLTSLYEYLEGSISSPFSDDLLRAQIVYSVSAFDKLLHDIIRIGIIEIFTGKRPPTPKYLAESISIATYNELMSATKKNPKEHIFEEAVFKKLKTISYQEPEKVAEGLSYIWNEKQKWQQIALKMELDDKTAKNTLKLIADRRNSIVHEADIKPGTNKKYSIHQTDIQSITDFLGQCGKEIVGLVVLSS
;
A
#
# COMPACT_ATOMS: atom_id res chain seq x y z
N MET A 1 6.38 7.42 7.93
CA MET A 1 7.24 7.64 6.74
C MET A 1 8.52 6.81 6.81
N THR A 2 9.27 6.85 7.91
CA THR A 2 10.56 6.15 8.06
C THR A 2 10.50 4.65 7.73
N LEU A 3 9.57 3.89 8.34
CA LEU A 3 9.44 2.44 8.08
C LEU A 3 9.13 2.11 6.61
N PHE A 4 8.31 2.93 5.94
CA PHE A 4 8.00 2.70 4.52
C PHE A 4 9.24 2.87 3.65
N GLN A 5 10.01 3.94 3.88
CA GLN A 5 11.25 4.19 3.16
C GLN A 5 12.26 3.07 3.42
N GLU A 6 12.40 2.63 4.67
CA GLU A 6 13.25 1.49 5.03
C GLU A 6 12.85 0.21 4.28
N ASN A 7 11.55 -0.09 4.21
CA ASN A 7 11.07 -1.28 3.49
C ASN A 7 11.29 -1.19 1.97
N ILE A 8 11.14 0.00 1.37
CA ILE A 8 11.44 0.22 -0.05
C ILE A 8 12.93 0.06 -0.32
N GLU A 9 13.80 0.63 0.51
CA GLU A 9 15.25 0.48 0.36
C GLU A 9 15.71 -0.96 0.59
N GLN A 10 15.13 -1.68 1.56
CA GLN A 10 15.37 -3.11 1.74
C GLN A 10 14.95 -3.92 0.50
N ALA A 11 13.84 -3.56 -0.15
CA ALA A 11 13.43 -4.21 -1.40
C ALA A 11 14.48 -3.98 -2.51
N LYS A 12 15.07 -2.78 -2.60
CA LYS A 12 16.13 -2.46 -3.59
C LYS A 12 17.41 -3.25 -3.37
N HIS A 13 17.74 -3.66 -2.14
CA HIS A 13 18.91 -4.50 -1.87
C HIS A 13 18.86 -5.86 -2.61
N LEU A 14 17.67 -6.35 -2.98
CA LEU A 14 17.53 -7.56 -3.79
C LEU A 14 18.09 -7.39 -5.21
N THR A 15 17.99 -6.20 -5.79
CA THR A 15 18.67 -5.88 -7.05
C THR A 15 20.19 -5.90 -6.87
N SER A 16 20.73 -5.32 -5.80
CA SER A 16 22.18 -5.35 -5.56
C SER A 16 22.71 -6.78 -5.38
N LEU A 17 21.94 -7.65 -4.72
CA LEU A 17 22.29 -9.07 -4.61
C LEU A 17 22.20 -9.78 -5.96
N TYR A 18 21.17 -9.48 -6.76
CA TYR A 18 21.03 -9.98 -8.13
C TYR A 18 22.25 -9.63 -9.00
N GLU A 19 22.65 -8.35 -9.02
CA GLU A 19 23.82 -7.87 -9.78
C GLU A 19 25.11 -8.59 -9.38
N TYR A 20 25.33 -8.75 -8.06
CA TYR A 20 26.49 -9.46 -7.55
C TYR A 20 26.53 -10.92 -8.00
N LEU A 21 25.38 -11.61 -7.98
CA LEU A 21 25.28 -13.00 -8.41
C LEU A 21 25.50 -13.13 -9.91
N GLU A 22 24.83 -12.33 -10.74
CA GLU A 22 25.01 -12.36 -12.20
C GLU A 22 26.46 -12.09 -12.62
N GLY A 23 27.16 -11.19 -11.91
CA GLY A 23 28.58 -10.90 -12.14
C GLY A 23 29.55 -11.98 -11.66
N SER A 24 29.17 -12.81 -10.69
CA SER A 24 30.08 -13.75 -10.02
C SER A 24 29.82 -15.21 -10.40
N ILE A 25 28.54 -15.62 -10.46
CA ILE A 25 28.09 -16.98 -10.72
C ILE A 25 26.73 -16.88 -11.44
N SER A 26 26.70 -17.13 -12.75
CA SER A 26 25.45 -17.22 -13.51
C SER A 26 24.55 -18.28 -12.85
N SER A 27 23.56 -17.82 -12.09
CA SER A 27 22.67 -18.68 -11.29
C SER A 27 21.30 -18.72 -11.95
N PRO A 28 20.73 -19.90 -12.20
CA PRO A 28 19.40 -20.02 -12.81
C PRO A 28 18.25 -19.51 -11.91
N PHE A 29 18.55 -19.01 -10.71
CA PHE A 29 17.59 -18.53 -9.71
C PHE A 29 17.70 -17.04 -9.39
N SER A 30 18.64 -16.31 -9.98
CA SER A 30 18.85 -14.87 -9.74
C SER A 30 17.58 -14.06 -10.01
N ASP A 31 16.88 -14.44 -11.07
CA ASP A 31 15.57 -13.97 -11.52
C ASP A 31 14.47 -13.96 -10.42
N ASP A 32 14.54 -14.86 -9.44
CA ASP A 32 13.58 -14.90 -8.34
C ASP A 32 13.82 -13.79 -7.30
N LEU A 33 15.04 -13.23 -7.22
CA LEU A 33 15.33 -12.05 -6.41
C LEU A 33 14.60 -10.81 -6.95
N LEU A 34 14.57 -10.66 -8.27
CA LEU A 34 13.83 -9.59 -8.95
C LEU A 34 12.32 -9.73 -8.72
N ARG A 35 11.78 -10.96 -8.75
CA ARG A 35 10.37 -11.23 -8.41
C ARG A 35 10.06 -10.91 -6.95
N ALA A 36 10.96 -11.29 -6.03
CA ALA A 36 10.84 -10.97 -4.61
C ALA A 36 10.83 -9.45 -4.37
N GLN A 37 11.61 -8.68 -5.12
CA GLN A 37 11.62 -7.22 -5.00
C GLN A 37 10.27 -6.59 -5.35
N ILE A 38 9.57 -7.08 -6.38
CA ILE A 38 8.19 -6.63 -6.66
C ILE A 38 7.31 -6.90 -5.44
N VAL A 39 7.34 -8.13 -4.93
CA VAL A 39 6.49 -8.55 -3.79
C VAL A 39 6.74 -7.68 -2.57
N TYR A 40 8.01 -7.42 -2.23
CA TYR A 40 8.38 -6.59 -1.08
C TYR A 40 8.02 -5.12 -1.29
N SER A 41 8.23 -4.57 -2.48
CA SER A 41 7.86 -3.18 -2.80
C SER A 41 6.35 -2.98 -2.67
N VAL A 42 5.55 -3.90 -3.22
CA VAL A 42 4.07 -3.85 -3.12
C VAL A 42 3.61 -4.04 -1.68
N SER A 43 4.24 -4.95 -0.91
CA SER A 43 3.94 -5.13 0.51
C SER A 43 4.24 -3.88 1.34
N ALA A 44 5.33 -3.16 1.02
CA ALA A 44 5.69 -1.93 1.70
C ALA A 44 4.64 -0.84 1.45
N PHE A 45 4.20 -0.70 0.19
CA PHE A 45 3.16 0.25 -0.21
C PHE A 45 1.80 -0.05 0.44
N ASP A 46 1.38 -1.31 0.41
CA ASP A 46 0.14 -1.77 1.05
C ASP A 46 0.13 -1.48 2.56
N LYS A 47 1.23 -1.81 3.24
CA LYS A 47 1.40 -1.54 4.67
C LYS A 47 1.37 -0.04 4.98
N LEU A 48 2.01 0.80 4.16
CA LEU A 48 1.94 2.25 4.30
C LEU A 48 0.48 2.73 4.29
N LEU A 49 -0.32 2.26 3.32
CA LEU A 49 -1.72 2.68 3.20
C LEU A 49 -2.55 2.23 4.40
N HIS A 50 -2.37 0.98 4.87
CA HIS A 50 -2.99 0.54 6.13
C HIS A 50 -2.66 1.47 7.30
N ASP A 51 -1.39 1.84 7.44
CA ASP A 51 -0.95 2.65 8.57
C ASP A 51 -1.53 4.05 8.53
N ILE A 52 -1.46 4.75 7.38
CA ILE A 52 -1.99 6.12 7.29
C ILE A 52 -3.50 6.16 7.41
N ILE A 53 -4.22 5.19 6.84
CA ILE A 53 -5.69 5.12 6.92
C ILE A 53 -6.10 4.86 8.36
N ARG A 54 -5.47 3.89 9.03
CA ARG A 54 -5.72 3.60 10.44
C ARG A 54 -5.45 4.82 11.31
N ILE A 55 -4.27 5.42 11.19
CA ILE A 55 -3.89 6.61 11.97
C ILE A 55 -4.90 7.74 11.75
N GLY A 56 -5.21 8.07 10.50
CA GLY A 56 -6.15 9.14 10.19
C GLY A 56 -7.58 8.88 10.70
N ILE A 57 -8.05 7.63 10.70
CA ILE A 57 -9.34 7.26 11.30
C ILE A 57 -9.34 7.52 12.82
N ILE A 58 -8.24 7.19 13.52
CA ILE A 58 -8.10 7.46 14.96
C ILE A 58 -7.96 8.95 15.25
N GLU A 59 -7.30 9.71 14.39
CA GLU A 59 -7.26 11.17 14.49
C GLU A 59 -8.66 11.78 14.38
N ILE A 60 -9.52 11.27 13.48
CA ILE A 60 -10.92 11.72 13.40
C ILE A 60 -11.66 11.35 14.69
N PHE A 61 -11.52 10.12 15.16
CA PHE A 61 -12.17 9.64 16.38
C PHE A 61 -11.79 10.48 17.62
N THR A 62 -10.53 10.90 17.71
CA THR A 62 -9.99 11.72 18.81
C THR A 62 -10.15 13.23 18.61
N GLY A 63 -10.81 13.65 17.53
CA GLY A 63 -11.06 15.06 17.22
C GLY A 63 -9.83 15.85 16.76
N LYS A 64 -8.75 15.17 16.36
CA LYS A 64 -7.53 15.78 15.79
C LYS A 64 -7.62 16.07 14.29
N ARG A 65 -8.54 15.40 13.59
CA ARG A 65 -8.81 15.56 12.15
C ARG A 65 -10.31 15.72 11.91
N PRO A 66 -10.76 16.58 11.00
CA PRO A 66 -12.18 16.68 10.66
C PRO A 66 -12.71 15.37 10.03
N PRO A 67 -13.96 14.96 10.33
CA PRO A 67 -14.53 13.76 9.76
C PRO A 67 -14.82 13.91 8.27
N THR A 68 -14.68 12.82 7.52
CA THR A 68 -15.08 12.73 6.11
C THR A 68 -16.46 12.09 5.96
N PRO A 69 -17.14 12.28 4.80
CA PRO A 69 -18.40 11.56 4.54
C PRO A 69 -18.26 10.04 4.59
N LYS A 70 -17.14 9.47 4.12
CA LYS A 70 -16.89 8.01 4.17
C LYS A 70 -16.71 7.53 5.61
N TYR A 71 -16.02 8.30 6.46
CA TYR A 71 -15.92 8.01 7.89
C TYR A 71 -17.28 8.05 8.59
N LEU A 72 -18.10 9.07 8.32
CA LEU A 72 -19.42 9.22 8.96
C LEU A 72 -20.42 8.15 8.52
N ALA A 73 -20.28 7.62 7.31
CA ALA A 73 -21.08 6.51 6.80
C ALA A 73 -20.62 5.13 7.33
N GLU A 74 -19.50 5.08 8.06
CA GLU A 74 -18.95 3.83 8.58
C GLU A 74 -19.78 3.29 9.73
N SER A 75 -20.04 1.98 9.73
CA SER A 75 -20.80 1.32 10.78
C SER A 75 -19.89 0.50 11.68
N ILE A 76 -20.24 0.43 12.96
CA ILE A 76 -19.59 -0.46 13.93
C ILE A 76 -20.56 -1.54 14.38
N SER A 77 -20.03 -2.69 14.79
CA SER A 77 -20.85 -3.75 15.34
C SER A 77 -21.45 -3.35 16.69
N ILE A 78 -22.60 -3.94 17.06
CA ILE A 78 -23.21 -3.75 18.39
C ILE A 78 -22.24 -4.19 19.50
N ALA A 79 -21.45 -5.25 19.26
CA ALA A 79 -20.42 -5.69 20.19
C ALA A 79 -19.37 -4.59 20.44
N THR A 80 -18.84 -3.98 19.38
CA THR A 80 -17.90 -2.85 19.47
C THR A 80 -18.51 -1.65 20.18
N TYR A 81 -19.78 -1.33 19.91
CA TYR A 81 -20.49 -0.27 20.63
C TYR A 81 -20.56 -0.55 22.14
N ASN A 82 -20.94 -1.77 22.54
CA ASN A 82 -21.00 -2.16 23.95
C ASN A 82 -19.62 -2.08 24.65
N GLU A 83 -18.55 -2.49 23.95
CA GLU A 83 -17.18 -2.36 24.43
C GLU A 83 -16.78 -0.89 24.63
N LEU A 84 -17.10 -0.01 23.66
CA LEU A 84 -16.86 1.44 23.77
C LEU A 84 -17.58 2.08 24.95
N MET A 85 -18.82 1.65 25.23
CA MET A 85 -19.59 2.13 26.39
C MET A 85 -19.03 1.63 27.72
N SER A 86 -18.34 0.49 27.69
CA SER A 86 -17.72 -0.14 28.87
C SER A 86 -16.23 0.21 29.02
N ALA A 87 -15.73 1.18 28.25
CA ALA A 87 -14.32 1.58 28.26
C ALA A 87 -13.85 2.02 29.66
N THR A 88 -12.61 1.69 29.99
CA THR A 88 -12.00 1.98 31.30
C THR A 88 -10.71 2.77 31.12
N LYS A 89 -10.13 3.28 32.22
CA LYS A 89 -8.80 3.91 32.15
C LYS A 89 -7.70 2.97 31.64
N LYS A 90 -7.83 1.65 31.85
CA LYS A 90 -6.86 0.65 31.37
C LYS A 90 -7.12 0.22 29.92
N ASN A 91 -8.35 0.37 29.45
CA ASN A 91 -8.74 0.05 28.07
C ASN A 91 -9.59 1.21 27.52
N PRO A 92 -8.92 2.29 27.05
CA PRO A 92 -9.59 3.51 26.65
C PRO A 92 -10.33 3.34 25.31
N LYS A 93 -11.27 4.24 25.02
CA LYS A 93 -12.17 4.13 23.85
C LYS A 93 -11.39 4.10 22.54
N GLU A 94 -10.30 4.85 22.47
CA GLU A 94 -9.40 4.95 21.32
C GLU A 94 -8.81 3.59 20.97
N HIS A 95 -8.40 2.81 21.97
CA HIS A 95 -7.81 1.49 21.75
C HIS A 95 -8.86 0.50 21.25
N ILE A 96 -10.04 0.48 21.87
CA ILE A 96 -11.17 -0.38 21.45
C ILE A 96 -11.58 -0.07 20.01
N PHE A 97 -11.70 1.22 19.68
CA PHE A 97 -12.04 1.66 18.34
C PHE A 97 -10.94 1.29 17.33
N GLU A 98 -9.67 1.51 17.69
CA GLU A 98 -8.53 1.15 16.84
C GLU A 98 -8.44 -0.34 16.55
N GLU A 99 -8.72 -1.20 17.53
CA GLU A 99 -8.79 -2.64 17.30
C GLU A 99 -9.91 -3.02 16.33
N ALA A 100 -11.09 -2.40 16.46
CA ALA A 100 -12.21 -2.65 15.55
C ALA A 100 -11.88 -2.21 14.11
N VAL A 101 -11.28 -1.03 13.96
CA VAL A 101 -10.78 -0.51 12.68
C VAL A 101 -9.71 -1.43 12.12
N PHE A 102 -8.72 -1.84 12.90
CA PHE A 102 -7.66 -2.75 12.46
C PHE A 102 -8.21 -4.09 11.96
N LYS A 103 -9.13 -4.70 12.71
CA LYS A 103 -9.79 -5.97 12.34
C LYS A 103 -10.56 -5.86 11.02
N LYS A 104 -11.14 -4.69 10.73
CA LYS A 104 -11.79 -4.42 9.45
C LYS A 104 -10.76 -4.21 8.34
N LEU A 105 -9.82 -3.28 8.53
CA LEU A 105 -8.90 -2.88 7.46
C LEU A 105 -8.01 -4.04 7.02
N LYS A 106 -7.57 -4.93 7.92
CA LYS A 106 -6.67 -6.05 7.58
C LYS A 106 -7.20 -7.02 6.50
N THR A 107 -8.49 -6.99 6.17
CA THR A 107 -9.08 -7.84 5.13
C THR A 107 -9.03 -7.20 3.74
N ILE A 108 -8.61 -5.94 3.67
CA ILE A 108 -8.52 -5.14 2.45
C ILE A 108 -7.06 -5.08 2.03
N SER A 109 -6.80 -5.27 0.74
CA SER A 109 -5.49 -5.01 0.13
C SER A 109 -5.57 -3.69 -0.62
N TYR A 110 -4.66 -2.77 -0.32
CA TYR A 110 -4.55 -1.44 -0.91
C TYR A 110 -3.50 -1.41 -2.02
N GLN A 111 -3.66 -2.29 -3.00
CA GLN A 111 -2.73 -2.42 -4.13
C GLN A 111 -3.35 -1.95 -5.45
N GLU A 112 -4.68 -1.96 -5.55
CA GLU A 112 -5.39 -1.47 -6.73
C GLU A 112 -5.81 0.00 -6.58
N PRO A 113 -5.81 0.79 -7.67
CA PRO A 113 -6.13 2.22 -7.61
C PRO A 113 -7.46 2.53 -6.94
N GLU A 114 -8.50 1.77 -7.22
CA GLU A 114 -9.84 1.94 -6.67
C GLU A 114 -9.85 1.69 -5.16
N LYS A 115 -9.14 0.66 -4.70
CA LYS A 115 -9.01 0.33 -3.27
C LYS A 115 -8.21 1.38 -2.53
N VAL A 116 -7.13 1.89 -3.12
CA VAL A 116 -6.38 3.04 -2.57
C VAL A 116 -7.30 4.25 -2.41
N ALA A 117 -8.04 4.62 -3.46
CA ALA A 117 -8.95 5.76 -3.41
C ALA A 117 -10.08 5.57 -2.38
N GLU A 118 -10.64 4.37 -2.29
CA GLU A 118 -11.66 4.02 -1.30
C GLU A 118 -11.12 4.14 0.13
N GLY A 119 -9.93 3.57 0.39
CA GLY A 119 -9.27 3.64 1.69
C GLY A 119 -8.92 5.06 2.11
N LEU A 120 -8.33 5.84 1.20
CA LEU A 120 -8.01 7.24 1.46
C LEU A 120 -9.26 8.09 1.72
N SER A 121 -10.44 7.69 1.21
CA SER A 121 -11.67 8.45 1.41
C SER A 121 -12.11 8.51 2.88
N TYR A 122 -11.67 7.58 3.74
CA TYR A 122 -11.92 7.68 5.18
C TYR A 122 -11.30 8.92 5.80
N ILE A 123 -10.15 9.36 5.28
CA ILE A 123 -9.29 10.35 5.96
C ILE A 123 -9.00 11.59 5.11
N TRP A 124 -9.41 11.58 3.84
CA TRP A 124 -9.17 12.65 2.88
C TRP A 124 -10.41 12.93 2.03
N ASN A 125 -11.04 14.08 2.25
CA ASN A 125 -12.25 14.52 1.56
C ASN A 125 -11.97 15.18 0.20
N GLU A 126 -11.11 14.57 -0.62
CA GLU A 126 -10.85 14.96 -2.01
C GLU A 126 -11.62 14.03 -2.96
N LYS A 127 -12.30 14.58 -3.98
CA LYS A 127 -13.05 13.78 -4.96
C LYS A 127 -12.11 13.20 -6.03
N GLN A 128 -11.15 13.98 -6.51
CA GLN A 128 -10.22 13.62 -7.59
C GLN A 128 -8.85 13.21 -7.03
N LYS A 129 -8.84 12.23 -6.11
CA LYS A 129 -7.63 11.81 -5.38
C LYS A 129 -6.49 11.44 -6.31
N TRP A 130 -6.76 10.60 -7.32
CA TRP A 130 -5.74 10.15 -8.26
C TRP A 130 -5.23 11.26 -9.17
N GLN A 131 -6.06 12.26 -9.50
CA GLN A 131 -5.60 13.45 -10.20
C GLN A 131 -4.58 14.24 -9.36
N GLN A 132 -4.83 14.40 -8.06
CA GLN A 132 -3.90 15.10 -7.16
C GLN A 132 -2.60 14.31 -6.95
N ILE A 133 -2.70 12.98 -6.78
CA ILE A 133 -1.53 12.10 -6.64
C ILE A 133 -0.70 12.13 -7.93
N ALA A 134 -1.33 11.94 -9.09
CA ALA A 134 -0.65 11.93 -10.38
C ALA A 134 0.03 13.28 -10.66
N LEU A 135 -0.64 14.40 -10.36
CA LEU A 135 -0.05 15.73 -10.51
C LEU A 135 1.24 15.88 -9.70
N LYS A 136 1.29 15.37 -8.46
CA LYS A 136 2.50 15.38 -7.63
C LYS A 136 3.60 14.44 -8.13
N MET A 137 3.22 13.41 -8.87
CA MET A 137 4.15 12.49 -9.53
C MET A 137 4.56 12.92 -10.93
N GLU A 138 4.08 14.09 -11.41
CA GLU A 138 4.29 14.57 -12.79
C GLU A 138 3.75 13.59 -13.86
N LEU A 139 2.63 12.92 -13.53
CA LEU A 139 1.91 12.01 -14.40
C LEU A 139 0.48 12.50 -14.63
N ASP A 140 -0.16 12.00 -15.69
CA ASP A 140 -1.61 12.09 -15.81
C ASP A 140 -2.31 11.01 -14.98
N ASP A 141 -3.56 11.29 -14.61
CA ASP A 141 -4.41 10.42 -13.79
C ASP A 141 -4.53 8.99 -14.35
N LYS A 142 -4.67 8.84 -15.68
CA LYS A 142 -4.83 7.53 -16.32
C LYS A 142 -3.55 6.73 -16.25
N THR A 143 -2.41 7.36 -16.53
CA THR A 143 -1.09 6.72 -16.45
C THR A 143 -0.79 6.25 -15.04
N ALA A 144 -0.98 7.10 -14.01
CA ALA A 144 -0.70 6.70 -12.63
C ALA A 144 -1.55 5.49 -12.18
N LYS A 145 -2.85 5.49 -12.50
CA LYS A 145 -3.75 4.37 -12.17
C LYS A 145 -3.37 3.10 -12.93
N ASN A 146 -3.13 3.20 -14.24
CA ASN A 146 -2.76 2.05 -15.05
C ASN A 146 -1.44 1.42 -14.59
N THR A 147 -0.44 2.24 -14.27
CA THR A 147 0.84 1.76 -13.74
C THR A 147 0.65 1.00 -12.44
N LEU A 148 -0.08 1.56 -11.46
CA LEU A 148 -0.35 0.84 -10.21
C LEU A 148 -1.13 -0.46 -10.45
N LYS A 149 -2.12 -0.45 -11.34
CA LYS A 149 -2.90 -1.65 -11.68
C LYS A 149 -2.01 -2.75 -12.28
N LEU A 150 -1.16 -2.41 -13.24
CA LEU A 150 -0.21 -3.36 -13.84
C LEU A 150 0.77 -3.93 -12.81
N ILE A 151 1.22 -3.11 -11.86
CA ILE A 151 2.09 -3.56 -10.75
C ILE A 151 1.36 -4.58 -9.86
N ALA A 152 0.11 -4.28 -9.48
CA ALA A 152 -0.70 -5.17 -8.66
C ALA A 152 -0.96 -6.51 -9.37
N ASP A 153 -1.29 -6.47 -10.66
CA ASP A 153 -1.51 -7.66 -11.48
C ASP A 153 -0.22 -8.50 -11.62
N ARG A 154 0.92 -7.83 -11.84
CA ARG A 154 2.23 -8.49 -11.90
C ARG A 154 2.55 -9.21 -10.58
N ARG A 155 2.34 -8.54 -9.45
CA ARG A 155 2.55 -9.13 -8.11
C ARG A 155 1.61 -10.31 -7.87
N ASN A 156 0.34 -10.22 -8.29
CA ASN A 156 -0.61 -11.32 -8.17
C ASN A 156 -0.20 -12.53 -9.00
N SER A 157 0.29 -12.32 -10.22
CA SER A 157 0.81 -13.43 -11.04
C SER A 157 2.00 -14.12 -10.36
N ILE A 158 2.94 -13.34 -9.80
CA ILE A 158 4.10 -13.89 -9.06
C ILE A 158 3.66 -14.71 -7.84
N VAL A 159 2.75 -14.18 -7.02
CA VAL A 159 2.40 -14.77 -5.72
C VAL A 159 1.38 -15.91 -5.85
N HIS A 160 0.40 -15.78 -6.75
CA HIS A 160 -0.74 -16.72 -6.84
C HIS A 160 -0.67 -17.66 -8.04
N GLU A 161 0.00 -17.26 -9.12
CA GLU A 161 0.04 -18.03 -10.38
C GLU A 161 1.43 -18.63 -10.66
N ALA A 162 2.32 -18.62 -9.66
CA ALA A 162 3.72 -19.03 -9.76
C ALA A 162 4.51 -18.31 -10.89
N ASP A 163 4.01 -17.15 -11.29
CA ASP A 163 4.49 -16.36 -12.42
C ASP A 163 4.45 -17.07 -13.78
N ILE A 164 3.59 -18.09 -13.96
CA ILE A 164 3.59 -18.95 -15.15
C ILE A 164 2.75 -18.37 -16.29
N LYS A 165 3.35 -18.28 -17.48
CA LYS A 165 2.65 -17.89 -18.72
C LYS A 165 1.75 -19.04 -19.21
N PRO A 166 0.43 -18.80 -19.36
CA PRO A 166 -0.52 -19.79 -19.86
C PRO A 166 -0.08 -20.36 -21.22
N GLY A 167 -0.21 -21.69 -21.38
CA GLY A 167 0.09 -22.40 -22.62
C GLY A 167 1.57 -22.68 -22.88
N THR A 168 2.50 -22.11 -22.12
CA THR A 168 3.95 -22.37 -22.27
C THR A 168 4.60 -23.04 -21.08
N ASN A 169 3.96 -23.01 -19.90
CA ASN A 169 4.49 -23.47 -18.61
C ASN A 169 5.86 -22.86 -18.23
N LYS A 170 6.23 -21.73 -18.84
CA LYS A 170 7.43 -20.95 -18.51
C LYS A 170 7.04 -19.73 -17.69
N LYS A 171 7.93 -19.28 -16.80
CA LYS A 171 7.73 -18.02 -16.08
C LYS A 171 7.72 -16.83 -17.06
N TYR A 172 7.00 -15.76 -16.73
CA TYR A 172 7.13 -14.48 -17.43
C TYR A 172 8.56 -13.94 -17.32
N SER A 173 9.07 -13.34 -18.40
CA SER A 173 10.38 -12.69 -18.38
C SER A 173 10.38 -11.49 -17.43
N ILE A 174 11.54 -11.21 -16.83
CA ILE A 174 11.72 -10.11 -15.91
C ILE A 174 13.03 -9.39 -16.24
N HIS A 175 13.01 -8.07 -16.18
CA HIS A 175 14.20 -7.24 -16.44
C HIS A 175 14.40 -6.29 -15.28
N GLN A 176 15.65 -6.17 -14.82
CA GLN A 176 16.02 -5.34 -13.68
C GLN A 176 15.51 -3.89 -13.82
N THR A 177 15.57 -3.30 -15.01
CA THR A 177 15.10 -1.94 -15.29
C THR A 177 13.62 -1.75 -14.99
N ASP A 178 12.80 -2.76 -15.29
CA ASP A 178 11.36 -2.73 -15.05
C ASP A 178 11.09 -2.78 -13.54
N ILE A 179 11.85 -3.60 -12.81
CA ILE A 179 11.72 -3.75 -11.35
C ILE A 179 12.13 -2.49 -10.63
N GLN A 180 13.23 -1.87 -11.05
CA GLN A 180 13.66 -0.60 -10.51
C GLN A 180 12.57 0.47 -10.72
N SER A 181 12.02 0.55 -11.93
CA SER A 181 10.92 1.47 -12.26
C SER A 181 9.67 1.23 -11.40
N ILE A 182 9.32 -0.04 -11.14
CA ILE A 182 8.20 -0.41 -10.25
C ILE A 182 8.46 0.04 -8.81
N THR A 183 9.64 -0.29 -8.27
CA THR A 183 10.00 0.05 -6.89
C THR A 183 10.04 1.58 -6.69
N ASP A 184 10.62 2.31 -7.64
CA ASP A 184 10.70 3.77 -7.59
C ASP A 184 9.33 4.42 -7.73
N PHE A 185 8.49 3.93 -8.64
CA PHE A 185 7.10 4.39 -8.77
C PHE A 185 6.33 4.22 -7.46
N LEU A 186 6.38 3.04 -6.82
CA LEU A 186 5.70 2.79 -5.55
C LEU A 186 6.25 3.66 -4.41
N GLY A 187 7.58 3.83 -4.36
CA GLY A 187 8.25 4.72 -3.42
C GLY A 187 7.77 6.17 -3.55
N GLN A 188 7.76 6.70 -4.77
CA GLN A 188 7.28 8.06 -5.05
C GLN A 188 5.78 8.19 -4.77
N CYS A 189 4.96 7.27 -5.27
CA CYS A 189 3.51 7.28 -5.05
C CYS A 189 3.15 7.30 -3.57
N GLY A 190 3.78 6.42 -2.78
CA GLY A 190 3.57 6.37 -1.32
C GLY A 190 3.97 7.68 -0.64
N LYS A 191 5.11 8.26 -1.03
CA LYS A 191 5.57 9.56 -0.50
C LYS A 191 4.58 10.68 -0.80
N GLU A 192 4.13 10.80 -2.05
CA GLU A 192 3.20 11.86 -2.46
C GLU A 192 1.82 11.71 -1.83
N ILE A 193 1.31 10.47 -1.67
CA ILE A 193 0.07 10.21 -0.94
C ILE A 193 0.17 10.73 0.50
N VAL A 194 1.24 10.40 1.22
CA VAL A 194 1.40 10.88 2.60
C VAL A 194 1.50 12.40 2.63
N GLY A 195 2.26 13.01 1.71
CA GLY A 195 2.38 14.47 1.60
C GLY A 195 1.02 15.14 1.44
N LEU A 196 0.19 14.63 0.54
CA LEU A 196 -1.16 15.15 0.29
C LEU A 196 -2.09 14.96 1.49
N VAL A 197 -2.07 13.78 2.10
CA VAL A 197 -3.01 13.41 3.16
C VAL A 197 -2.66 14.07 4.50
N VAL A 198 -1.38 14.23 4.82
CA VAL A 198 -0.93 14.88 6.07
C VAL A 198 -1.09 16.39 5.99
N LEU A 199 -0.83 17.02 4.83
CA LEU A 199 -1.01 18.47 4.65
C LEU A 199 -2.49 18.90 4.55
N SER A 200 -3.39 17.97 4.23
CA SER A 200 -4.84 18.22 4.16
C SER A 200 -5.57 18.01 5.50
N SER A 201 -4.83 17.74 6.59
CA SER A 201 -5.34 17.50 7.95
C SER A 201 -5.27 18.77 8.78
#